data_AF-A0A0M3HG91-F1
#
_entry.id   AF-A0A0M3HG91-F1
#
_cell.length_a   1.000
_cell.length_b   1.000
_cell.length_c   1.000
_cell.angle_alpha   90.00
_cell.angle_beta   90.00
_cell.angle_gamma   90.00
#
_symmetry.space_group_name_H-M   'P 1'
#
loop_
_entity.id
_entity.type
_entity.pdbx_description
1 polymer ?
#
loop_
_entity_poly.entity_id
_entity_poly.type
_entity_poly.pdbx_seq_one_letter_code
_entity_poly.pdbx_strand_id
1 'polypeptide(L)'
;MMCLTILQYDNWKTGTTIEKAIQSLISLLNDPQPERPMRPEIADQIYKDNEAFLRTAEEHTRKYAEQRLAISQSSSSDAISSSSFLV
;
A
#
# COMPACT_ATOMS: atom_id res chain seq x y z
N MET A 1 4.02 -11.77 7.84
CA MET A 1 3.17 -11.22 8.91
C MET A 1 3.32 -9.71 8.92
N MET A 2 2.36 -8.98 8.33
CA MET A 2 2.38 -7.52 8.30
C MET A 2 2.18 -6.90 9.68
N CYS A 3 2.87 -5.79 9.97
CA CYS A 3 2.76 -5.08 11.23
C CYS A 3 1.98 -3.78 11.05
N LEU A 4 0.70 -3.76 11.42
CA LEU A 4 -0.09 -2.52 11.47
C LEU A 4 0.02 -1.89 12.86
N THR A 5 0.44 -0.63 12.93
CA THR A 5 0.61 0.12 14.18
C THR A 5 -0.66 0.14 15.03
N ILE A 6 -1.83 0.26 14.41
CA ILE A 6 -3.11 0.36 15.12
C ILE A 6 -3.59 -0.97 15.74
N LEU A 7 -3.00 -2.09 15.31
CA LEU A 7 -3.31 -3.44 15.80
C LEU A 7 -2.29 -3.94 16.82
N GLN A 8 -1.26 -3.14 17.12
CA GLN A 8 -0.28 -3.48 18.16
C GLN A 8 -0.96 -3.45 19.52
N TYR A 9 -0.57 -4.36 20.41
CA TYR A 9 -1.16 -4.52 21.74
C TYR A 9 -1.24 -3.19 22.51
N ASP A 10 -0.16 -2.39 22.45
CA ASP A 10 -0.06 -1.11 23.17
C ASP A 10 -0.89 0.03 22.53
N ASN A 11 -1.24 -0.10 21.25
CA ASN A 11 -1.92 0.94 20.47
C ASN A 11 -3.40 0.61 20.20
N TRP A 12 -3.84 -0.60 20.52
CA TRP A 12 -5.21 -1.03 20.32
C TRP A 12 -6.15 -0.22 21.24
N LYS A 13 -7.17 0.40 20.64
CA LYS A 13 -8.22 1.14 21.35
C LYS A 13 -9.55 0.45 21.12
N THR A 14 -10.45 0.52 22.11
CA THR A 14 -11.82 0.00 21.99
C THR A 14 -12.62 0.65 20.84
N GLY A 15 -12.21 1.84 20.38
CA GLY A 15 -12.76 2.53 19.21
C GLY A 15 -12.05 2.24 17.87
N THR A 16 -11.18 1.23 17.81
CA THR A 16 -10.57 0.76 16.55
C THR A 16 -11.58 -0.06 15.78
N THR A 17 -12.01 0.46 14.63
CA THR A 17 -12.93 -0.22 13.71
C THR A 17 -12.16 -0.87 12.57
N ILE A 18 -12.80 -1.83 11.88
CA ILE A 18 -12.21 -2.48 10.68
C ILE A 18 -11.90 -1.43 9.61
N GLU A 19 -12.74 -0.42 9.44
CA GLU A 19 -12.51 0.68 8.49
C GLU A 19 -11.18 1.39 8.75
N LYS A 20 -10.87 1.70 10.02
CA LYS A 20 -9.59 2.31 10.40
C LYS A 20 -8.42 1.39 10.12
N ALA A 21 -8.59 0.07 10.29
CA ALA A 21 -7.57 -0.91 9.94
C ALA A 21 -7.31 -0.97 8.44
N ILE A 22 -8.35 -0.98 7.62
CA ILE A 22 -8.23 -0.97 6.17
C ILE A 22 -7.61 0.35 5.69
N GLN A 23 -8.03 1.50 6.23
CA GLN A 23 -7.43 2.79 5.92
C GLN A 23 -5.94 2.84 6.29
N SER A 24 -5.57 2.35 7.48
CA SER A 24 -4.16 2.27 7.89
C SER A 24 -3.34 1.35 6.98
N LEU A 25 -3.93 0.26 6.48
CA LEU A 25 -3.27 -0.62 5.52
C LEU A 25 -3.07 0.08 4.16
N ILE A 26 -4.11 0.72 3.63
CA ILE A 26 -4.03 1.45 2.37
C ILE A 26 -2.96 2.54 2.44
N SER A 27 -2.93 3.32 3.53
CA SER A 27 -1.90 4.33 3.74
C SER A 27 -0.49 3.75 3.73
N LEU A 28 -0.26 2.59 4.39
CA LEU A 28 1.03 1.93 4.42
C LEU A 28 1.46 1.36 3.06
N LEU A 29 0.51 0.93 2.24
CA LEU A 29 0.81 0.44 0.88
C LEU A 29 1.19 1.59 -0.06
N ASN A 30 0.51 2.73 0.08
CA ASN A 30 0.78 3.92 -0.75
C ASN A 30 2.06 4.65 -0.33
N ASP A 31 2.42 4.61 0.95
CA ASP A 31 3.63 5.22 1.50
C ASP A 31 4.38 4.19 2.36
N PRO A 32 5.25 3.37 1.74
CA PRO A 32 6.00 2.36 2.47
C PRO A 32 6.99 3.02 3.44
N GLN A 33 7.15 2.43 4.64
CA GLN A 33 8.05 2.91 5.69
C GLN A 33 9.39 2.14 5.68
N PRO A 34 10.41 2.61 4.94
CA PRO A 34 11.68 1.88 4.80
C PRO A 34 12.51 1.85 6.10
N GLU A 35 12.20 2.70 7.08
CA GLU A 35 12.84 2.73 8.40
C GLU A 35 12.36 1.59 9.33
N ARG A 36 11.24 0.94 9.02
CA ARG A 36 10.73 -0.24 9.72
C ARG A 36 10.49 -1.39 8.73
N PRO A 37 11.55 -1.91 8.09
CA PRO A 37 11.38 -2.82 6.98
C PRO A 37 10.99 -4.22 7.45
N MET A 38 9.92 -4.75 6.84
CA MET A 38 9.64 -6.18 6.91
C MET A 38 10.62 -7.02 6.09
N ARG A 39 11.11 -6.43 4.98
CA ARG A 39 12.10 -7.04 4.09
C ARG A 39 13.25 -6.05 3.92
N PRO A 40 14.39 -6.25 4.59
CA PRO A 40 15.48 -5.27 4.59
C PRO A 40 16.04 -5.03 3.18
N GLU A 41 16.11 -6.05 2.33
CA GLU A 41 16.58 -5.94 0.95
C GLU A 41 15.76 -4.94 0.11
N ILE A 42 14.44 -4.93 0.28
CA ILE A 42 13.54 -4.03 -0.46
C ILE A 42 13.67 -2.60 0.07
N ALA A 43 13.82 -2.41 1.38
CA ALA A 43 14.04 -1.08 1.93
C ALA A 43 15.40 -0.49 1.52
N ASP A 44 16.44 -1.32 1.49
CA ASP A 44 17.74 -0.95 0.92
C ASP A 44 17.60 -0.49 -0.53
N GLN A 45 16.79 -1.19 -1.32
CA GLN A 45 16.51 -0.80 -2.72
C GLN A 45 15.77 0.53 -2.79
N ILE A 46 14.75 0.75 -1.95
CA ILE A 46 14.01 2.03 -1.88
C ILE A 46 14.97 3.20 -1.55
N TYR A 47 15.92 3.00 -0.63
CA TYR A 47 16.90 4.04 -0.26
C TYR A 47 17.96 4.30 -1.33
N LYS A 48 18.42 3.24 -2.03
CA LYS A 48 19.50 3.34 -3.02
C LYS A 48 19.00 3.79 -4.39
N ASP A 49 17.91 3.21 -4.85
CA ASP A 49 17.35 3.42 -6.18
C ASP A 49 15.83 3.19 -6.16
N ASN A 50 15.10 4.25 -5.84
CA ASN A 50 13.64 4.22 -5.81
C ASN A 50 13.05 3.90 -7.19
N GLU A 51 13.60 4.43 -8.29
CA GLU A 51 13.08 4.18 -9.64
C GLU A 51 13.17 2.69 -10.03
N ALA A 52 14.25 2.00 -9.67
CA ALA A 52 14.37 0.57 -9.87
C ALA A 52 13.37 -0.23 -9.02
N PHE A 53 13.08 0.23 -7.80
CA PHE A 53 12.01 -0.34 -6.97
C PHE A 53 10.65 -0.20 -7.66
N LEU A 54 10.29 1.01 -8.14
CA LEU A 54 9.01 1.26 -8.83
C LEU A 54 8.82 0.34 -10.04
N ARG A 55 9.86 0.19 -10.87
CA ARG A 55 9.82 -0.68 -12.06
C ARG A 55 9.58 -2.14 -11.69
N THR A 56 10.27 -2.61 -10.66
CA THR A 56 10.13 -3.98 -10.15
C THR A 56 8.75 -4.20 -9.56
N ALA A 57 8.23 -3.22 -8.81
CA ALA A 57 6.90 -3.27 -8.22
C ALA A 57 5.80 -3.27 -9.29
N GLU A 58 5.96 -2.51 -10.36
CA GLU A 58 5.06 -2.52 -11.51
C GLU A 58 5.05 -3.89 -12.22
N GLU A 59 6.22 -4.45 -12.50
CA GLU A 59 6.35 -5.78 -13.10
C GLU A 59 5.75 -6.88 -12.21
N HIS A 60 6.01 -6.82 -10.91
CA HIS A 60 5.49 -7.77 -9.94
C HIS A 60 3.97 -7.69 -9.84
N THR A 61 3.43 -6.47 -9.78
CA THR A 61 1.98 -6.23 -9.80
C THR A 61 1.37 -6.83 -11.07
N ARG A 62 1.95 -6.56 -12.24
CA ARG A 62 1.41 -7.06 -13.52
C ARG A 62 1.33 -8.59 -13.57
N LYS A 63 2.25 -9.28 -12.89
CA LYS A 63 2.35 -10.74 -12.90
C LYS A 63 1.46 -11.43 -11.86
N TYR A 64 1.24 -10.79 -10.71
CA TYR A 64 0.65 -11.46 -9.54
C TYR A 64 -0.59 -10.76 -8.97
N ALA A 65 -0.91 -9.53 -9.38
CA ALA A 65 -2.06 -8.81 -8.87
C ALA A 65 -3.38 -9.33 -9.48
N GLU A 66 -4.44 -9.27 -8.68
CA GLU A 66 -5.79 -9.52 -9.14
C GLU A 66 -6.26 -8.43 -10.12
N GLN A 67 -7.08 -8.82 -11.08
CA GLN A 67 -7.61 -7.85 -12.05
C GLN A 67 -8.56 -6.87 -11.35
N ARG A 68 -8.26 -5.58 -11.48
CA ARG A 68 -9.14 -4.53 -10.96
C ARG A 68 -10.48 -4.57 -11.70
N LEU A 69 -11.55 -4.85 -10.97
CA LEU A 69 -12.91 -4.75 -11.51
C LEU A 69 -13.22 -3.28 -11.73
N ALA A 70 -13.47 -2.90 -12.99
CA ALA A 70 -13.97 -1.58 -13.32
C ALA A 70 -15.45 -1.53 -12.89
N ILE A 71 -15.73 -0.88 -11.76
CA ILE A 71 -17.10 -0.53 -11.40
C ILE A 71 -17.56 0.52 -12.42
N SER A 72 -18.41 0.14 -13.36
CA SER A 72 -19.04 1.05 -14.30
C SER A 72 -19.90 2.05 -13.52
N GLN A 73 -19.44 3.29 -13.36
CA GLN A 73 -20.26 4.39 -12.86
C GLN A 73 -20.17 5.56 -13.85
N SER A 74 -21.33 5.89 -14.42
CA SER A 74 -21.67 7.18 -15.00
C SER A 74 -21.34 8.33 -14.05
N SER A 75 -21.11 9.51 -14.63
CA SER A 75 -20.92 10.82 -14.01
C SER A 75 -19.61 11.07 -13.25
N SER A 76 -18.64 11.56 -14.02
CA SER A 76 -17.90 12.82 -13.83
C SER A 76 -17.29 13.14 -12.46
N SER A 77 -16.00 13.51 -12.54
CA SER A 77 -15.16 14.11 -11.50
C SER A 77 -14.90 13.20 -10.30
N ASP A 78 -14.15 12.13 -10.56
CA ASP A 78 -13.03 11.76 -9.71
C ASP A 78 -12.19 10.74 -10.48
N ALA A 79 -11.34 11.26 -11.37
CA ALA A 79 -10.14 10.55 -11.75
C ALA A 79 -9.26 10.46 -10.49
N ILE A 80 -9.65 9.60 -9.54
CA ILE A 80 -8.75 9.10 -8.51
C ILE A 80 -7.79 8.21 -9.28
N SER A 81 -6.79 8.92 -9.80
CA SER A 81 -5.55 8.49 -10.39
C SER A 81 -5.42 6.98 -10.36
N SER A 82 -5.61 6.34 -11.53
CA SER A 82 -5.20 4.95 -11.74
C SER A 82 -3.73 4.72 -11.37
N SER A 83 -2.94 5.77 -11.15
CA SER A 83 -1.56 5.73 -10.69
C SER A 83 -1.39 5.81 -9.16
N SER A 84 -2.45 5.96 -8.36
CA SER A 84 -2.32 6.17 -6.90
C SER A 84 -2.41 4.91 -6.05
N PHE A 85 -2.66 3.74 -6.66
CA PHE A 85 -2.70 2.45 -5.97
C PHE A 85 -1.68 1.44 -6.48
N LEU A 86 -0.88 1.83 -7.48
CA LEU A 86 0.15 1.00 -8.11
C LEU A 86 1.34 1.87 -8.50
N VAL A 87 2.04 2.30 -7.48
CA VAL A 87 3.49 2.17 -7.44
C VAL A 87 3.81 0.91 -6.66
#